data_AF-A0A1U7P2Q5-F1
#
_entry.id   AF-A0A1U7P2Q5-F1
#
_cell.length_a   1.000
_cell.length_b   1.000
_cell.length_c   1.000
_cell.angle_alpha   90.00
_cell.angle_beta   90.00
_cell.angle_gamma   90.00
#
_symmetry.space_group_name_H-M   'P 1'
#
loop_
_entity.id
_entity.type
_entity.pdbx_description
1 polymer ?
#
loop_
_entity_poly.entity_id
_entity_poly.type
_entity_poly.pdbx_seq_one_letter_code
_entity_poly.pdbx_strand_id
1 'polypeptide(L)'
;MSVEDRLKCLTAALSPQGFNLRAEVDFSSLATLDASLQAQNIILEAEILRQLAWAALGQPRPRTVKLTPEARARLSHLTDLRDVFSPADAERVGREFAGEKWLAPDLLAARPWLMSTTPPKQVISDVMHSQWSGLVALLGEHGPWVYAANVADLQILGRLYGELVRAAALSSEDEVLDAAFKQTEHPSLLARLEATDYRQSSALDADLTALESAFWAAARAQARRDWEAWQARRG
;
A
#
# COMPACT_ATOMS: atom_id res chain seq x y z
N MET A 1 2.95 1.25 -6.79
CA MET A 1 3.08 0.48 -8.05
C MET A 1 2.87 1.45 -9.18
N SER A 2 3.78 1.51 -10.16
CA SER A 2 3.70 2.51 -11.23
C SER A 2 2.58 2.20 -12.23
N VAL A 3 2.21 3.17 -13.07
CA VAL A 3 1.27 2.95 -14.19
C VAL A 3 1.84 1.91 -15.17
N GLU A 4 3.15 1.90 -15.39
CA GLU A 4 3.82 0.91 -16.24
C GLU A 4 3.69 -0.51 -15.67
N ASP A 5 3.84 -0.67 -14.35
CA ASP A 5 3.63 -1.96 -13.67
C ASP A 5 2.17 -2.42 -13.79
N ARG A 6 1.21 -1.51 -13.62
CA ARG A 6 -0.22 -1.79 -13.80
C ARG A 6 -0.52 -2.29 -15.21
N LEU A 7 0.05 -1.62 -16.22
CA LEU A 7 -0.11 -2.00 -17.62
C LEU A 7 0.50 -3.38 -17.91
N LYS A 8 1.69 -3.67 -17.36
CA LYS A 8 2.32 -5.00 -17.45
C LYS A 8 1.44 -6.08 -16.83
N CYS A 9 0.92 -5.83 -15.63
CA CYS A 9 0.02 -6.75 -14.94
C CYS A 9 -1.30 -6.97 -15.71
N LEU A 10 -1.92 -5.90 -16.23
CA LEU A 10 -3.12 -5.99 -17.05
C LEU A 10 -2.87 -6.79 -18.33
N THR A 11 -1.76 -6.53 -19.02
CA THR A 11 -1.36 -7.26 -20.25
C THR A 11 -1.19 -8.75 -19.97
N ALA A 12 -0.49 -9.09 -18.88
CA ALA A 12 -0.30 -10.47 -18.47
C ALA A 12 -1.61 -11.17 -18.10
N ALA A 13 -2.59 -10.45 -17.57
CA ALA A 13 -3.90 -10.99 -17.20
C ALA A 13 -4.86 -11.10 -18.40
N LEU A 14 -4.74 -10.23 -19.40
CA LEU A 14 -5.51 -10.28 -20.66
C LEU A 14 -5.03 -11.36 -21.62
N SER A 15 -3.72 -11.67 -21.64
CA SER A 15 -3.15 -12.63 -22.59
C SER A 15 -3.81 -14.03 -22.55
N PRO A 16 -4.08 -14.63 -21.37
CA PRO A 16 -4.83 -15.89 -21.28
C PRO A 16 -6.27 -15.83 -21.80
N GLN A 17 -6.86 -14.63 -21.87
CA GLN A 17 -8.20 -14.40 -22.41
C GLN A 17 -8.20 -14.19 -23.93
N GLY A 18 -7.03 -14.26 -24.58
CA GLY A 18 -6.88 -14.08 -26.02
C GLY A 18 -6.86 -12.60 -26.46
N PHE A 19 -6.80 -11.65 -25.53
CA PHE A 19 -6.77 -10.23 -25.82
C PHE A 19 -5.34 -9.68 -25.80
N ASN A 20 -5.07 -8.71 -26.69
CA ASN A 20 -3.83 -7.96 -26.73
C ASN A 20 -4.15 -6.46 -26.68
N LEU A 21 -3.51 -5.74 -25.75
CA LEU A 21 -3.63 -4.30 -25.66
C LEU A 21 -2.94 -3.63 -26.85
N ARG A 22 -3.61 -2.66 -27.46
CA ARG A 22 -3.16 -1.92 -28.65
C ARG A 22 -2.81 -0.47 -28.35
N ALA A 23 -3.36 0.08 -27.28
CA ALA A 23 -3.18 1.46 -26.87
C ALA A 23 -3.05 1.58 -25.34
N GLU A 24 -2.75 2.80 -24.88
CA GLU A 24 -2.77 3.14 -23.46
C GLU A 24 -4.17 2.93 -22.85
N VAL A 25 -4.19 2.67 -21.55
CA VAL A 25 -5.39 2.37 -20.77
C VAL A 25 -5.46 3.36 -19.62
N ASP A 26 -6.66 3.90 -19.38
CA ASP A 26 -6.93 4.75 -18.24
C ASP A 26 -7.27 3.92 -16.98
N PHE A 27 -6.52 4.13 -15.90
CA PHE A 27 -6.71 3.50 -14.60
C PHE A 27 -7.31 4.46 -13.56
N SER A 28 -8.13 5.44 -13.98
CA SER A 28 -8.77 6.39 -13.06
C SER A 28 -9.97 5.81 -12.30
N SER A 29 -10.68 4.86 -12.91
CA SER A 29 -11.78 4.10 -12.32
C SER A 29 -12.03 2.80 -13.11
N LEU A 30 -12.85 1.91 -12.56
CA LEU A 30 -13.31 0.71 -13.26
C LEU A 30 -14.06 1.06 -14.55
N ALA A 31 -14.86 2.13 -14.53
CA ALA A 31 -15.64 2.58 -15.67
C ALA A 31 -14.75 3.15 -16.79
N THR A 32 -13.70 3.91 -16.47
CA THR A 32 -12.76 4.39 -17.49
C THR A 32 -11.86 3.28 -18.02
N LEU A 33 -11.51 2.29 -17.18
CA LEU A 33 -10.82 1.08 -17.64
C LEU A 33 -11.69 0.32 -18.65
N ASP A 34 -12.96 0.07 -18.33
CA ASP A 34 -13.91 -0.58 -19.24
C ASP A 34 -14.04 0.18 -20.56
N ALA A 35 -14.26 1.50 -20.50
CA ALA A 35 -14.34 2.34 -21.70
C ALA A 35 -13.05 2.27 -22.55
N SER A 36 -11.88 2.24 -21.91
CA SER A 36 -10.59 2.13 -22.60
C SER A 36 -10.40 0.78 -23.30
N LEU A 37 -10.89 -0.29 -22.69
CA LEU A 37 -10.85 -1.64 -23.26
C LEU A 37 -11.87 -1.78 -24.41
N GLN A 38 -13.08 -1.26 -24.23
CA GLN A 38 -14.11 -1.24 -25.27
C GLN A 38 -13.70 -0.45 -26.50
N ALA A 39 -13.02 0.69 -26.33
CA ALA A 39 -12.44 1.47 -27.43
C ALA A 39 -11.41 0.67 -28.26
N GLN A 40 -10.87 -0.40 -27.69
CA GLN A 40 -9.94 -1.33 -28.34
C GLN A 40 -10.61 -2.63 -28.83
N ASN A 41 -11.94 -2.70 -28.80
CA ASN A 41 -12.77 -3.88 -29.09
C ASN A 41 -12.54 -5.06 -28.12
N ILE A 42 -12.13 -4.76 -26.88
CA ILE A 42 -12.03 -5.73 -25.79
C ILE A 42 -13.30 -5.56 -24.95
N ILE A 43 -14.30 -6.42 -25.18
CA ILE A 43 -15.56 -6.43 -24.44
C ILE A 43 -15.48 -7.57 -23.44
N LEU A 44 -15.67 -7.25 -22.16
CA LEU A 44 -15.53 -8.18 -21.06
C LEU A 44 -16.81 -8.24 -20.26
N GLU A 45 -17.11 -9.40 -19.70
CA GLU A 45 -18.12 -9.52 -18.66
C GLU A 45 -17.66 -8.79 -17.40
N ALA A 46 -18.60 -8.25 -16.62
CA ALA A 46 -18.30 -7.43 -15.45
C ALA A 46 -17.38 -8.13 -14.44
N GLU A 47 -17.55 -9.44 -14.22
CA GLU A 47 -16.70 -10.20 -13.31
C GLU A 47 -15.26 -10.35 -13.82
N ILE A 48 -15.09 -10.61 -15.11
CA ILE A 48 -13.77 -10.71 -15.75
C ILE A 48 -13.08 -9.35 -15.71
N LEU A 49 -13.82 -8.26 -15.98
CA LEU A 49 -13.31 -6.90 -15.87
C LEU A 49 -12.80 -6.61 -14.45
N ARG A 50 -13.57 -6.96 -13.40
CA ARG A 50 -13.11 -6.79 -12.00
C ARG A 50 -11.87 -7.61 -11.70
N GLN A 51 -11.82 -8.87 -12.14
CA GLN A 51 -10.65 -9.71 -11.94
C GLN A 51 -9.40 -9.12 -12.60
N LEU A 52 -9.53 -8.61 -13.82
CA LEU A 52 -8.44 -7.95 -14.55
C LEU A 52 -8.03 -6.64 -13.90
N ALA A 53 -8.99 -5.86 -13.38
CA ALA A 53 -8.73 -4.63 -12.67
C ALA A 53 -7.94 -4.89 -11.37
N TRP A 54 -8.33 -5.92 -10.58
CA TRP A 54 -7.54 -6.34 -9.42
C TRP A 54 -6.17 -6.88 -9.81
N ALA A 55 -6.06 -7.64 -10.90
CA ALA A 55 -4.78 -8.10 -11.41
C ALA A 55 -3.87 -6.91 -11.78
N ALA A 56 -4.41 -5.87 -12.43
CA ALA A 56 -3.71 -4.63 -12.73
C ALA A 56 -3.23 -3.91 -11.47
N LEU A 57 -3.96 -4.04 -10.35
CA LEU A 57 -3.56 -3.56 -9.01
C LEU A 57 -2.60 -4.51 -8.26
N GLY A 58 -2.12 -5.57 -8.91
CA GLY A 58 -1.17 -6.53 -8.35
C GLY A 58 -1.83 -7.60 -7.46
N GLN A 59 -3.15 -7.75 -7.55
CA GLN A 59 -3.97 -8.70 -6.80
C GLN A 59 -4.77 -9.61 -7.74
N PRO A 60 -4.14 -10.52 -8.49
CA PRO A 60 -4.85 -11.35 -9.48
C PRO A 60 -5.87 -12.32 -8.87
N ARG A 61 -5.83 -12.52 -7.56
CA ARG A 61 -6.77 -13.37 -6.80
C ARG A 61 -7.13 -12.69 -5.48
N PRO A 62 -8.05 -11.71 -5.49
CA PRO A 62 -8.47 -11.04 -4.28
C PRO A 62 -9.18 -12.03 -3.34
N ARG A 63 -9.11 -11.79 -2.03
CA ARG A 63 -9.80 -12.48 -0.94
C ARG A 63 -9.44 -13.96 -0.80
N THR A 64 -8.21 -14.31 -1.16
CA THR A 64 -7.69 -15.69 -1.07
C THR A 64 -7.34 -16.10 0.35
N VAL A 65 -6.85 -15.17 1.17
CA VAL A 65 -6.57 -15.43 2.59
C VAL A 65 -7.87 -15.31 3.38
N LYS A 66 -8.31 -16.43 3.96
CA LYS A 66 -9.49 -16.48 4.84
C LYS A 66 -9.09 -16.12 6.27
N LEU A 67 -9.63 -15.02 6.76
CA LEU A 67 -9.33 -14.52 8.09
C LEU A 67 -10.24 -15.17 9.13
N THR A 68 -9.64 -15.61 10.24
CA THR A 68 -10.41 -15.89 11.45
C THR A 68 -10.98 -14.59 12.01
N PRO A 69 -12.02 -14.64 12.86
CA PRO A 69 -12.53 -13.44 13.53
C PRO A 69 -11.45 -12.65 14.28
N GLU A 70 -10.51 -13.34 14.92
CA GLU A 70 -9.40 -12.73 15.65
C GLU A 70 -8.39 -12.06 14.71
N ALA A 71 -8.03 -12.73 13.60
CA ALA A 71 -7.14 -12.15 12.60
C ALA A 71 -7.76 -10.89 11.97
N ARG A 72 -9.09 -10.92 11.73
CA ARG A 72 -9.84 -9.78 11.22
C ARG A 72 -9.81 -8.60 12.18
N ALA A 73 -10.03 -8.83 13.47
CA ALA A 73 -9.94 -7.78 14.49
C ALA A 73 -8.53 -7.16 14.57
N ARG A 74 -7.49 -7.92 14.22
CA ARG A 74 -6.08 -7.50 14.25
C ARG A 74 -5.58 -6.87 12.96
N LEU A 75 -6.41 -6.72 11.92
CA LEU A 75 -5.99 -6.12 10.65
C LEU A 75 -5.48 -4.69 10.77
N SER A 76 -5.83 -3.99 11.84
CA SER A 76 -5.37 -2.63 12.15
C SER A 76 -4.37 -2.58 13.31
N HIS A 77 -4.05 -3.74 13.89
CA HIS A 77 -3.15 -3.83 15.04
C HIS A 77 -1.70 -3.98 14.59
N LEU A 78 -0.79 -3.65 15.49
CA LEU A 78 0.63 -3.88 15.30
C LEU A 78 0.90 -5.39 15.19
N THR A 79 1.48 -5.83 14.06
CA THR A 79 1.86 -7.22 13.82
C THR A 79 3.31 -7.46 14.20
N ASP A 80 4.20 -6.57 13.75
CA ASP A 80 5.62 -6.60 14.06
C ASP A 80 6.09 -5.23 14.54
N LEU A 81 7.05 -5.26 15.46
CA LEU A 81 7.74 -4.07 15.99
C LEU A 81 9.20 -4.42 16.25
N ARG A 82 10.10 -3.56 15.77
CA ARG A 82 11.52 -3.61 16.08
C ARG A 82 12.01 -2.22 16.44
N ASP A 83 12.79 -2.19 17.52
CA ASP A 83 13.54 -1.03 17.92
C ASP A 83 14.80 -0.87 17.05
N VAL A 84 15.06 0.35 16.58
CA VAL A 84 16.24 0.71 15.79
C VAL A 84 16.94 1.89 16.48
N PHE A 85 17.84 1.58 17.41
CA PHE A 85 18.56 2.60 18.20
C PHE A 85 20.04 2.75 17.79
N SER A 86 20.55 1.85 16.95
CA SER A 86 21.93 1.88 16.45
C SER A 86 22.02 1.47 14.96
N PRO A 87 23.09 1.86 14.24
CA PRO A 87 23.30 1.40 12.86
C PRO A 87 23.33 -0.12 12.73
N ALA A 88 23.85 -0.82 13.75
CA ALA A 88 23.86 -2.28 13.80
C ALA A 88 22.43 -2.86 13.90
N ASP A 89 21.53 -2.20 14.64
CA ASP A 89 20.12 -2.58 14.68
C ASP A 89 19.47 -2.40 13.31
N ALA A 90 19.73 -1.27 12.64
CA ALA A 90 19.18 -0.98 11.32
C ALA A 90 19.60 -2.04 10.29
N GLU A 91 20.88 -2.43 10.27
CA GLU A 91 21.39 -3.47 9.39
C GLU A 91 20.84 -4.86 9.74
N ARG A 92 20.65 -5.16 11.02
CA ARG A 92 20.07 -6.43 11.47
C ARG A 92 18.61 -6.53 11.04
N VAL A 93 17.80 -5.51 11.33
CA VAL A 93 16.38 -5.47 10.99
C VAL A 93 16.18 -5.41 9.47
N GLY A 94 17.03 -4.68 8.74
CA GLY A 94 17.00 -4.66 7.27
C GLY A 94 17.29 -6.02 6.65
N ARG A 95 18.19 -6.80 7.25
CA ARG A 95 18.44 -8.20 6.83
C ARG A 95 17.29 -9.13 7.20
N GLU A 96 16.73 -8.98 8.39
CA GLU A 96 15.57 -9.76 8.89
C GLU A 96 14.39 -9.66 7.93
N PHE A 97 14.04 -8.45 7.50
CA PHE A 97 12.90 -8.19 6.62
C PHE A 97 13.28 -7.97 5.15
N ALA A 98 14.44 -8.47 4.74
CA ALA A 98 14.93 -8.33 3.36
C ALA A 98 14.01 -8.94 2.30
N GLY A 99 13.23 -9.96 2.69
CA GLY A 99 12.25 -10.63 1.83
C GLY A 99 10.89 -9.95 1.79
N GLU A 100 10.65 -8.94 2.63
CA GLU A 100 9.37 -8.26 2.71
C GLU A 100 9.14 -7.36 1.50
N LYS A 101 8.18 -7.77 0.66
CA LYS A 101 7.86 -7.11 -0.62
C LYS A 101 7.61 -5.61 -0.47
N TRP A 102 6.94 -5.21 0.61
CA TRP A 102 6.43 -3.85 0.80
C TRP A 102 7.28 -2.97 1.71
N LEU A 103 8.31 -3.52 2.36
CA LEU A 103 9.13 -2.77 3.32
C LEU A 103 9.77 -1.54 2.67
N ALA A 104 10.54 -1.72 1.59
CA ALA A 104 11.17 -0.59 0.91
C ALA A 104 10.14 0.36 0.26
N PRO A 105 9.16 -0.12 -0.54
CA PRO A 105 8.15 0.76 -1.11
C PRO A 105 7.43 1.66 -0.10
N ASP A 106 7.01 1.13 1.05
CA ASP A 106 6.26 1.89 2.04
C ASP A 106 7.15 2.92 2.75
N LEU A 107 8.37 2.53 3.14
CA LEU A 107 9.28 3.44 3.82
C LEU A 107 9.74 4.59 2.92
N LEU A 108 9.96 4.31 1.63
CA LEU A 108 10.36 5.30 0.63
C LEU A 108 9.19 6.22 0.23
N ALA A 109 7.95 5.72 0.22
CA ALA A 109 6.75 6.52 -0.07
C ALA A 109 6.61 7.74 0.87
N ALA A 110 6.97 7.56 2.16
CA ALA A 110 6.97 8.64 3.14
C ALA A 110 8.21 9.55 3.08
N ARG A 111 9.23 9.21 2.27
CA ARG A 111 10.59 9.79 2.35
C ARG A 111 11.15 10.14 0.96
N PRO A 112 10.63 11.19 0.30
CA PRO A 112 11.03 11.54 -1.06
C PRO A 112 12.49 12.01 -1.20
N TRP A 113 13.22 12.24 -0.10
CA TRP A 113 14.65 12.56 -0.10
C TRP A 113 15.56 11.32 -0.15
N LEU A 114 15.03 10.12 0.01
CA LEU A 114 15.78 8.87 -0.16
C LEU A 114 15.68 8.37 -1.60
N MET A 115 16.64 7.55 -2.03
CA MET A 115 16.61 6.98 -3.38
C MET A 115 15.47 5.97 -3.51
N SER A 116 14.62 6.15 -4.53
CA SER A 116 13.46 5.28 -4.79
C SER A 116 13.84 3.84 -5.13
N THR A 117 15.10 3.60 -5.49
CA THR A 117 15.66 2.28 -5.85
C THR A 117 16.43 1.62 -4.71
N THR A 118 16.42 2.18 -3.49
CA THR A 118 17.08 1.59 -2.33
C THR A 118 16.54 0.17 -2.08
N PRO A 119 17.41 -0.86 -2.02
CA PRO A 119 16.96 -2.23 -1.82
C PRO A 119 16.41 -2.45 -0.40
N PRO A 120 15.48 -3.41 -0.20
CA PRO A 120 14.89 -3.71 1.12
C PRO A 120 15.91 -3.96 2.24
N LYS A 121 17.05 -4.58 1.92
CA LYS A 121 18.14 -4.83 2.88
C LYS A 121 18.78 -3.57 3.44
N GLN A 122 18.72 -2.45 2.72
CA GLN A 122 19.42 -1.20 3.04
C GLN A 122 18.47 -0.09 3.49
N VAL A 123 17.18 -0.17 3.13
CA VAL A 123 16.22 0.93 3.36
C VAL A 123 16.15 1.38 4.81
N ILE A 124 16.20 0.47 5.79
CA ILE A 124 16.15 0.84 7.22
C ILE A 124 17.41 1.59 7.64
N SER A 125 18.58 1.16 7.15
CA SER A 125 19.84 1.87 7.38
C SER A 125 19.82 3.27 6.79
N ASP A 126 19.32 3.44 5.56
CA ASP A 126 19.20 4.74 4.91
C ASP A 126 18.22 5.66 5.65
N VAL A 127 17.08 5.11 6.09
CA VAL A 127 16.11 5.84 6.92
C VAL A 127 16.77 6.32 8.21
N MET A 128 17.45 5.43 8.93
CA MET A 128 18.13 5.78 10.18
C MET A 128 19.19 6.86 9.98
N HIS A 129 19.99 6.78 8.91
CA HIS A 129 20.98 7.81 8.60
C HIS A 129 20.36 9.18 8.32
N SER A 130 19.09 9.22 7.89
CA SER A 130 18.34 10.44 7.58
C SER A 130 17.48 10.97 8.73
N GLN A 131 17.05 10.14 9.68
CA GLN A 131 16.03 10.49 10.69
C GLN A 131 16.43 10.12 12.13
N TRP A 132 17.61 9.54 12.34
CA TRP A 132 18.07 8.99 13.62
C TRP A 132 17.26 7.75 14.06
N SER A 133 17.25 7.43 15.35
CA SER A 133 16.65 6.24 15.94
C SER A 133 15.12 6.27 15.96
N GLY A 134 14.49 5.09 15.96
CA GLY A 134 13.04 4.95 15.97
C GLY A 134 12.57 3.50 15.98
N LEU A 135 11.33 3.33 15.58
CA LEU A 135 10.57 2.08 15.60
C LEU A 135 10.21 1.69 14.17
N VAL A 136 10.60 0.48 13.76
CA VAL A 136 10.12 -0.14 12.52
C VAL A 136 8.94 -1.04 12.87
N ALA A 137 7.81 -0.81 12.21
CA ALA A 137 6.57 -1.52 12.53
C ALA A 137 5.79 -1.94 11.28
N LEU A 138 5.12 -3.08 11.38
CA LEU A 138 4.11 -3.54 10.42
C LEU A 138 2.72 -3.34 11.05
N LEU A 139 1.88 -2.53 10.41
CA LEU A 139 0.51 -2.28 10.84
C LEU A 139 -0.42 -3.26 10.13
N GLY A 140 -0.80 -4.36 10.78
CA GLY A 140 -1.57 -5.45 10.20
C GLY A 140 -0.75 -6.31 9.23
N GLU A 141 -1.02 -7.62 9.17
CA GLU A 141 -0.24 -8.58 8.38
C GLU A 141 -0.10 -8.21 6.89
N HIS A 142 -1.09 -7.54 6.32
CA HIS A 142 -1.07 -7.06 4.94
C HIS A 142 -0.96 -5.53 4.80
N GLY A 143 -0.85 -4.80 5.91
CA GLY A 143 -0.85 -3.35 5.92
C GLY A 143 0.55 -2.72 5.90
N PRO A 144 0.64 -1.39 6.08
CA PRO A 144 1.86 -0.65 5.77
C PRO A 144 3.01 -0.96 6.74
N TRP A 145 4.21 -1.02 6.18
CA TRP A 145 5.45 -0.85 6.94
C TRP A 145 5.68 0.63 7.23
N VAL A 146 5.96 0.95 8.49
CA VAL A 146 6.20 2.32 8.94
C VAL A 146 7.48 2.42 9.75
N TYR A 147 8.10 3.60 9.71
CA TYR A 147 9.20 3.96 10.59
C TYR A 147 8.79 5.24 11.33
N ALA A 148 8.69 5.16 12.65
CA ALA A 148 8.23 6.23 13.53
C ALA A 148 9.25 6.50 14.63
N ALA A 149 9.52 7.77 14.95
CA ALA A 149 10.50 8.13 15.98
C ALA A 149 10.12 7.65 17.39
N ASN A 150 8.82 7.50 17.67
CA ASN A 150 8.31 7.12 18.99
C ASN A 150 6.92 6.45 18.90
N VAL A 151 6.45 5.93 20.04
CA VAL A 151 5.17 5.21 20.15
C VAL A 151 3.96 6.11 19.85
N ALA A 152 4.01 7.41 20.18
CA ALA A 152 2.88 8.31 19.92
C ALA A 152 2.68 8.54 18.41
N ASP A 153 3.77 8.73 17.66
CA ASP A 153 3.72 8.82 16.21
C ASP A 153 3.22 7.50 15.58
N LEU A 154 3.67 6.36 16.10
CA LEU A 154 3.18 5.03 15.68
C LEU A 154 1.68 4.85 15.94
N GLN A 155 1.17 5.30 17.09
CA GLN A 155 -0.26 5.23 17.42
C GLN A 155 -1.13 6.08 16.49
N ILE A 156 -0.63 7.24 16.06
CA ILE A 156 -1.34 8.08 15.07
C ILE A 156 -1.48 7.34 13.75
N LEU A 157 -0.39 6.74 13.25
CA LEU A 157 -0.42 5.95 12.01
C LEU A 157 -1.33 4.72 12.14
N GLY A 158 -1.24 4.01 13.27
CA GLY A 158 -2.11 2.86 13.57
C GLY A 158 -3.59 3.23 13.58
N ARG A 159 -3.96 4.39 14.16
CA ARG A 159 -5.34 4.89 14.16
C ARG A 159 -5.84 5.19 12.74
N LEU A 160 -5.06 5.93 11.95
CA LEU A 160 -5.43 6.29 10.58
C LEU A 160 -5.59 5.05 9.69
N TYR A 161 -4.66 4.09 9.82
CA TYR A 161 -4.78 2.83 9.10
C TYR A 161 -5.99 2.01 9.58
N GLY A 162 -6.28 2.00 10.88
CA GLY A 162 -7.49 1.36 11.41
C GLY A 162 -8.80 1.98 10.92
N GLU A 163 -8.84 3.30 10.74
CA GLU A 163 -9.97 4.01 10.12
C GLU A 163 -10.16 3.57 8.66
N LEU A 164 -9.07 3.49 7.89
CA LEU A 164 -9.09 2.98 6.51
C LEU A 164 -9.62 1.54 6.44
N VAL A 165 -9.09 0.63 7.27
CA VAL A 165 -9.51 -0.77 7.31
C VAL A 165 -11.00 -0.90 7.63
N ARG A 166 -11.49 -0.16 8.64
CA ARG A 166 -12.90 -0.18 9.02
C ARG A 166 -13.81 0.33 7.91
N ALA A 167 -13.45 1.45 7.28
CA ALA A 167 -14.23 1.99 6.17
C ALA A 167 -14.25 1.04 4.97
N ALA A 168 -13.09 0.51 4.57
CA ALA A 168 -12.97 -0.42 3.46
C ALA A 168 -13.73 -1.74 3.71
N ALA A 169 -13.76 -2.24 4.95
CA ALA A 169 -14.49 -3.45 5.30
C ALA A 169 -16.02 -3.31 5.08
N LEU A 170 -16.53 -2.08 5.16
CA LEU A 170 -17.94 -1.72 5.00
C LEU A 170 -18.21 -1.04 3.64
N SER A 171 -17.27 -1.08 2.70
CA SER A 171 -17.46 -0.54 1.35
C SER A 171 -17.71 -1.66 0.35
N SER A 172 -18.36 -1.33 -0.77
CA SER A 172 -18.55 -2.24 -1.90
C SER A 172 -17.22 -2.54 -2.62
N GLU A 173 -17.19 -3.60 -3.41
CA GLU A 173 -15.99 -3.98 -4.15
C GLU A 173 -15.56 -2.89 -5.13
N ASP A 174 -16.53 -2.34 -5.87
CA ASP A 174 -16.32 -1.34 -6.91
C ASP A 174 -15.78 -0.02 -6.30
N GLU A 175 -16.29 0.41 -5.13
CA GLU A 175 -15.78 1.62 -4.43
C GLU A 175 -14.32 1.49 -3.99
N VAL A 176 -13.93 0.35 -3.42
CA VAL A 176 -12.54 0.11 -2.99
C VAL A 176 -11.63 0.02 -4.22
N LEU A 177 -12.08 -0.62 -5.29
CA LEU A 177 -11.30 -0.74 -6.51
C LEU A 177 -11.08 0.62 -7.18
N ASP A 178 -12.11 1.44 -7.29
CA ASP A 178 -12.01 2.81 -7.79
C ASP A 178 -11.08 3.65 -6.91
N ALA A 179 -11.19 3.55 -5.59
CA ALA A 179 -10.32 4.27 -4.67
C ALA A 179 -8.85 3.81 -4.78
N ALA A 180 -8.61 2.50 -4.93
CA ALA A 180 -7.28 1.95 -5.12
C ALA A 180 -6.65 2.38 -6.46
N PHE A 181 -7.47 2.56 -7.50
CA PHE A 181 -7.04 3.05 -8.80
C PHE A 181 -6.60 4.51 -8.75
N LYS A 182 -7.37 5.36 -8.08
CA LYS A 182 -7.04 6.78 -7.87
C LYS A 182 -5.72 7.01 -7.14
N GLN A 183 -5.30 6.07 -6.29
CA GLN A 183 -3.99 6.13 -5.62
C GLN A 183 -2.86 5.80 -6.61
N THR A 184 -2.10 6.81 -7.05
CA THR A 184 -0.97 6.63 -7.98
C THR A 184 0.38 7.01 -7.37
N GLU A 185 0.40 7.79 -6.29
CA GLU A 185 1.63 8.28 -5.67
C GLU A 185 2.31 7.20 -4.81
N HIS A 186 1.52 6.33 -4.20
CA HIS A 186 1.97 5.39 -3.17
C HIS A 186 1.48 3.96 -3.42
N PRO A 187 2.09 2.94 -2.77
CA PRO A 187 1.51 1.60 -2.76
C PRO A 187 0.09 1.65 -2.20
N SER A 188 -0.89 1.13 -2.96
CA SER A 188 -2.28 1.12 -2.50
C SER A 188 -2.48 0.11 -1.36
N LEU A 189 -2.80 0.62 -0.18
CA LEU A 189 -3.18 -0.16 1.00
C LEU A 189 -4.53 -0.84 0.80
N LEU A 190 -5.46 -0.19 0.11
CA LEU A 190 -6.75 -0.76 -0.26
C LEU A 190 -6.57 -2.01 -1.13
N ALA A 191 -5.73 -1.94 -2.17
CA ALA A 191 -5.40 -3.11 -2.96
C ALA A 191 -4.71 -4.20 -2.12
N ARG A 192 -3.88 -3.84 -1.14
CA ARG A 192 -3.22 -4.84 -0.28
C ARG A 192 -4.17 -5.57 0.65
N LEU A 193 -5.16 -4.88 1.19
CA LEU A 193 -6.20 -5.48 2.04
C LEU A 193 -6.98 -6.58 1.31
N GLU A 194 -7.15 -6.45 -0.01
CA GLU A 194 -7.77 -7.48 -0.85
C GLU A 194 -6.95 -8.77 -0.97
N ALA A 195 -5.76 -8.89 -0.38
CA ALA A 195 -5.19 -10.23 -0.18
C ALA A 195 -6.09 -11.11 0.73
N THR A 196 -6.90 -10.47 1.58
CA THR A 196 -7.71 -11.10 2.63
C THR A 196 -9.21 -10.95 2.40
N ASP A 197 -10.02 -11.76 3.05
CA ASP A 197 -11.49 -11.67 3.02
C ASP A 197 -12.09 -10.75 4.11
N TYR A 198 -11.39 -9.66 4.44
CA TYR A 198 -11.70 -8.75 5.54
C TYR A 198 -13.10 -8.12 5.50
N ARG A 199 -13.69 -7.99 4.32
CA ARG A 199 -14.98 -7.32 4.10
C ARG A 199 -16.11 -7.95 4.89
N GLN A 200 -17.02 -7.11 5.35
CA GLN A 200 -18.21 -7.47 6.11
C GLN A 200 -19.52 -7.06 5.42
N SER A 201 -19.44 -6.41 4.25
CA SER A 201 -20.57 -6.03 3.39
C SER A 201 -21.70 -5.33 4.15
N SER A 202 -21.52 -4.03 4.37
CA SER A 202 -22.56 -3.08 4.75
C SER A 202 -22.50 -1.93 3.73
N ALA A 203 -23.52 -1.09 3.63
CA ALA A 203 -23.44 0.12 2.80
C ALA A 203 -23.05 1.28 3.71
N LEU A 204 -21.77 1.67 3.71
CA LEU A 204 -21.31 2.90 4.32
C LEU A 204 -20.55 3.71 3.28
N ASP A 205 -21.03 4.92 3.01
CA ASP A 205 -20.36 5.86 2.11
C ASP A 205 -19.20 6.52 2.87
N ALA A 206 -17.98 6.15 2.51
CA ALA A 206 -16.76 6.73 3.05
C ALA A 206 -15.82 7.07 1.90
N ASP A 207 -15.17 8.24 2.00
CA ASP A 207 -14.12 8.62 1.04
C ASP A 207 -12.82 7.85 1.34
N LEU A 208 -12.73 6.64 0.80
CA LEU A 208 -11.58 5.75 0.96
C LEU A 208 -10.28 6.36 0.41
N THR A 209 -10.37 7.12 -0.68
CA THR A 209 -9.21 7.81 -1.27
C THR A 209 -8.68 8.87 -0.31
N ALA A 210 -9.56 9.65 0.33
CA ALA A 210 -9.17 10.63 1.33
C ALA A 210 -8.55 9.97 2.57
N LEU A 211 -9.12 8.85 3.06
CA LEU A 211 -8.58 8.11 4.21
C LEU A 211 -7.18 7.56 3.94
N GLU A 212 -6.97 6.93 2.78
CA GLU A 212 -5.65 6.43 2.40
C GLU A 212 -4.64 7.58 2.20
N SER A 213 -5.07 8.68 1.58
CA SER A 213 -4.23 9.88 1.42
C SER A 213 -3.86 10.50 2.76
N ALA A 214 -4.79 10.54 3.72
CA ALA A 214 -4.54 11.05 5.06
C ALA A 214 -3.50 10.22 5.82
N PHE A 215 -3.53 8.89 5.68
CA PHE A 215 -2.49 8.02 6.24
C PHE A 215 -1.11 8.37 5.68
N TRP A 216 -0.97 8.42 4.36
CA TRP A 216 0.33 8.70 3.74
C TRP A 216 0.82 10.13 3.97
N ALA A 217 -0.08 11.11 4.02
CA ALA A 217 0.25 12.49 4.38
C ALA A 217 0.79 12.57 5.81
N ALA A 218 0.17 11.86 6.78
CA ALA A 218 0.66 11.80 8.15
C ALA A 218 2.03 11.11 8.24
N ALA A 219 2.23 9.98 7.55
CA ALA A 219 3.51 9.29 7.51
C ALA A 219 4.63 10.17 6.94
N ARG A 220 4.35 10.88 5.84
CA ARG A 220 5.29 11.82 5.21
C ARG A 220 5.58 13.01 6.13
N ALA A 221 4.57 13.58 6.78
CA ALA A 221 4.74 14.69 7.71
C ALA A 221 5.58 14.30 8.94
N GLN A 222 5.35 13.11 9.50
CA GLN A 222 6.18 12.57 10.59
C GLN A 222 7.64 12.43 10.13
N ALA A 223 7.87 11.71 9.04
CA ALA A 223 9.22 11.50 8.50
C ALA A 223 9.94 12.82 8.18
N ARG A 224 9.21 13.83 7.67
CA ARG A 224 9.76 15.14 7.33
C ARG A 224 10.23 15.90 8.55
N ARG A 225 9.40 15.96 9.60
CA ARG A 225 9.76 16.59 10.89
C ARG A 225 11.01 15.95 11.48
N ASP A 226 11.08 14.62 11.46
CA ASP A 226 12.22 13.88 12.02
C ASP A 226 13.50 14.13 11.22
N TRP A 227 13.40 14.15 9.88
CA TRP A 227 14.51 14.48 9.00
C TRP A 227 15.01 15.92 9.23
N GLU A 228 14.12 16.90 9.29
CA GLU A 228 14.49 18.30 9.55
C GLU A 228 15.15 18.48 10.92
N ALA A 229 14.61 17.84 11.95
CA ALA A 229 15.20 17.84 13.29
C ALA A 229 16.59 17.19 13.31
N TRP A 230 16.81 16.14 12.53
CA TRP A 230 18.10 15.50 12.41
C TRP A 230 19.12 16.36 11.65
N GLN A 231 18.73 16.97 10.53
CA GLN A 231 19.60 17.89 9.79
C GLN A 231 20.03 19.07 10.67
N ALA A 232 19.11 19.65 11.44
CA ALA A 232 19.40 20.76 12.36
C ALA A 232 20.39 20.40 13.49
N ARG A 233 20.55 19.11 13.83
CA ARG A 233 21.53 18.65 14.82
C ARG A 233 22.93 18.44 14.23
N ARG A 234 23.05 18.30 12.90
CA ARG A 234 24.31 18.03 12.21
C ARG A 234 24.93 19.25 11.54
N GLY A 235 24.13 20.28 11.27
CA GLY A 235 24.60 21.60 10.82
C GLY A 235 25.04 22.47 11.99
#